data_AF-A0A376W3I3-F1
#
_entry.id   AF-A0A376W3I3-F1
#
_cell.length_a   1.000
_cell.length_b   1.000
_cell.length_c   1.000
_cell.angle_alpha   90.00
_cell.angle_beta   90.00
_cell.angle_gamma   90.00
#
_symmetry.space_group_name_H-M   'P 1'
#
loop_
_entity.id
_entity.type
_entity.pdbx_description
1 polymer ?
#
loop_
_entity_poly.entity_id
_entity_poly.type
_entity_poly.pdbx_seq_one_letter_code
_entity_poly.pdbx_strand_id
1 'polypeptide(L)' 'MFALCDVNAFYASCETVFRPDLWGKPVVVLSNNDGCVIARNADYVELQVTL' A
#
# COMPACT_ATOMS: atom_id res chain seq x y z
N MET A 1 1.80 31.98 -0.30
CA MET A 1 2.49 30.87 -0.99
C MET A 1 1.98 29.57 -0.38
N PHE A 2 1.73 28.53 -1.19
CA PHE A 2 1.21 27.23 -0.74
C PHE A 2 2.06 26.08 -1.30
N ALA A 3 2.13 24.97 -0.57
CA ALA A 3 2.77 23.72 -0.99
C ALA A 3 1.87 22.53 -0.64
N LEU A 4 1.88 21.50 -1.50
CA LEU A 4 1.17 20.24 -1.29
C LEU A 4 2.19 19.16 -0.91
N CYS A 5 1.92 18.43 0.16
CA CYS A 5 2.70 17.28 0.59
C CYS A 5 1.79 16.05 0.54
N ASP A 6 2.18 15.07 -0.26
CA ASP A 6 1.47 13.80 -0.42
C ASP A 6 2.48 12.64 -0.35
N VAL A 7 2.04 11.48 0.14
CA VAL A 7 2.92 10.33 0.36
C VAL A 7 2.48 9.18 -0.55
N ASN A 8 3.46 8.62 -1.27
CA ASN A 8 3.24 7.46 -2.12
C ASN A 8 2.73 6.27 -1.29
N ALA A 9 1.54 5.77 -1.62
CA ALA A 9 0.94 4.58 -1.02
C ALA A 9 1.04 4.57 0.52
N PHE A 10 0.63 5.66 1.18
CA PHE A 10 0.91 5.93 2.61
C PHE A 10 0.78 4.72 3.53
N TYR A 11 -0.36 4.01 3.54
CA TYR A 11 -0.54 2.85 4.42
C TYR A 11 0.45 1.71 4.13
N ALA A 12 0.69 1.37 2.86
CA ALA A 12 1.67 0.34 2.49
C ALA A 12 3.11 0.78 2.80
N SER A 13 3.42 2.07 2.66
CA SER A 13 4.72 2.66 3.02
C SER A 13 4.97 2.61 4.52
N CYS A 14 3.96 2.91 5.35
CA CYS A 14 4.06 2.75 6.80
C CYS A 14 4.34 1.29 7.19
N GLU A 15 3.59 0.34 6.65
CA GLU A 15 3.80 -1.08 6.93
C GLU A 15 5.22 -1.52 6.57
N THR A 16 5.72 -1.17 5.38
CA THR A 16 7.08 -1.53 4.95
C THR A 16 8.19 -0.86 5.76
N VAL A 17 7.98 0.33 6.31
CA VAL A 17 8.94 0.97 7.23
C VAL A 17 9.08 0.18 8.54
N PHE A 18 7.96 -0.30 9.10
CA PHE A 18 7.95 -1.04 10.36
C PHE A 18 8.15 -2.56 10.19
N ARG A 19 8.02 -3.07 8.95
CA ARG A 19 8.25 -4.48 8.57
C ARG A 19 9.28 -4.57 7.45
N PRO A 20 10.59 -4.48 7.77
CA PRO A 20 11.66 -4.58 6.77
C PRO A 20 11.64 -5.88 5.96
N ASP A 21 11.04 -6.94 6.50
CA ASP A 21 10.85 -8.20 5.80
C ASP A 21 9.86 -8.12 4.61
N LEU A 22 9.12 -7.01 4.47
CA LEU A 22 8.23 -6.72 3.35
C LEU A 22 8.91 -5.93 2.22
N TRP A 23 10.18 -5.55 2.36
CA TRP A 23 10.89 -4.81 1.31
C TRP A 23 11.01 -5.61 0.01
N GLY A 24 10.71 -4.96 -1.11
CA GLY A 24 10.69 -5.57 -2.44
C GLY A 24 9.61 -6.63 -2.65
N LYS A 25 8.61 -6.70 -1.75
CA LYS A 25 7.46 -7.59 -1.88
C LYS A 25 6.20 -6.79 -2.22
N PRO A 26 5.25 -7.37 -2.97
CA PRO A 26 3.93 -6.79 -3.12
C PRO A 26 3.24 -6.63 -1.76
N VAL A 27 2.76 -5.43 -1.44
CA VAL A 27 2.03 -5.12 -0.20
C VAL A 27 0.70 -4.49 -0.56
N VAL A 28 -0.37 -5.03 0.03
CA VAL A 28 -1.74 -4.54 -0.09
C VAL A 28 -2.30 -4.33 1.31
N VAL A 29 -2.96 -3.20 1.55
CA VAL A 29 -3.65 -2.90 2.80
C VAL A 29 -5.15 -2.93 2.53
N LEU A 30 -5.88 -3.72 3.32
CA LEU A 30 -7.33 -3.83 3.26
C LEU A 30 -8.00 -2.90 4.28
N SER A 31 -9.21 -2.44 3.96
CA SER A 31 -10.14 -1.85 4.93
C SER A 31 -10.67 -2.95 5.86
N ASN A 32 -11.47 -2.56 6.86
CA ASN A 32 -11.97 -3.37 8.00
C ASN A 32 -12.71 -4.65 7.56
N ASN A 33 -11.93 -5.65 7.12
CA ASN A 33 -12.38 -6.98 6.71
C ASN A 33 -13.53 -6.97 5.67
N ASP A 34 -13.65 -5.90 4.90
CA ASP A 34 -14.69 -5.69 3.87
C ASP A 34 -14.19 -6.07 2.46
N GLY A 35 -12.98 -6.61 2.36
CA GLY A 35 -12.34 -6.97 1.10
C GLY A 35 -11.88 -5.77 0.26
N CYS A 36 -12.04 -4.54 0.75
CA CYS A 36 -11.69 -3.34 -0.01
C CYS A 36 -10.20 -3.00 0.13
N VAL A 37 -9.49 -2.92 -0.99
CA VAL A 37 -8.08 -2.47 -1.02
C VAL A 37 -8.01 -0.95 -0.87
N ILE A 38 -7.34 -0.47 0.17
CA ILE A 38 -7.19 0.97 0.44
C ILE A 38 -5.79 1.52 0.14
N ALA A 39 -4.78 0.65 0.01
CA ALA A 39 -3.46 1.02 -0.47
C ALA A 39 -2.73 -0.17 -1.07
N ARG A 40 -1.86 0.09 -2.05
CA ARG A 40 -0.93 -0.88 -2.63
C ARG A 40 0.40 -0.22 -2.98
N ASN A 41 1.52 -0.93 -2.83
CA ASN A 41 2.82 -0.44 -3.27
C ASN A 41 3.04 -0.66 -4.79
N ALA A 42 4.09 -0.05 -5.35
CA ALA A 42 4.39 -0.12 -6.78
C ALA A 42 4.79 -1.53 -7.25
N ASP A 43 5.34 -2.36 -6.36
CA ASP A 43 5.71 -3.75 -6.64
C ASP A 43 4.49 -4.67 -6.81
N TYR A 44 3.29 -4.18 -6.47
CA TYR A 44 2.05 -4.88 -6.79
C TYR A 44 1.83 -4.94 -8.30
N VAL A 45 1.96 -6.15 -8.85
CA VAL A 45 1.48 -6.47 -10.19
C VAL A 45 0.00 -6.77 -10.10
N GLU A 46 -0.79 -6.12 -10.96
CA GLU A 46 -2.23 -6.33 -11.08
C GLU A 46 -2.50 -7.73 -11.68
N LEU A 47 -2.36 -8.74 -10.83
CA LEU A 47 -3.03 -10.02 -11.03
C LEU A 47 -4.52 -9.75 -10.88
N GLN A 48 -5.37 -10.36 -11.71
CA GLN A 48 -6.83 -10.25 -11.64
C GLN A 48 -7.40 -10.86 -10.36
N VAL A 49 -7.02 -10.32 -9.20
CA VAL A 49 -7.57 -10.68 -7.90
C VAL A 49 -8.76 -9.75 -7.71
N THR A 50 -9.88 -10.12 -8.34
CA THR A 50 -11.19 -9.70 -7.84
C THR A 50 -11.32 -10.37 -6.48
N LEU A 51 -11.15 -9.60 -5.39
CA LEU A 51 -11.50 -10.05 -4.04
C LEU A 51 -13.01 -10.22 -3.90
#